data_AF-A0A0Q4RV38-F1
#
_entry.id   AF-A0A0Q4RV38-F1
#
_cell.length_a   1.000
_cell.length_b   1.000
_cell.length_c   1.000
_cell.angle_alpha   90.00
_cell.angle_beta   90.00
_cell.angle_gamma   90.00
#
_symmetry.space_group_name_H-M   'P 1'
#
loop_
_entity.id
_entity.type
_entity.pdbx_description
1 polymer ?
#
loop_
_entity_poly.entity_id
_entity_poly.type
_entity_poly.pdbx_seq_one_letter_code
_entity_poly.pdbx_strand_id
1 'polypeptide(L)'
;MTAAHDTLAASILRALEEDSHGGADAPSGMSLPRLGKRLGQGASVLLRELSLMSDAPVGGQRGPGWVRVDRVGERWVAFLTDEGRAVARELAVAGDAP
;
A
#
# COMPACT_ATOMS: atom_id res chain seq x y z
N MET A 1 -5.15 10.97 -20.05
CA MET A 1 -5.42 10.68 -18.63
C MET A 1 -4.96 9.25 -18.33
N THR A 2 -3.64 9.02 -18.34
CA THR A 2 -3.04 7.69 -18.09
C THR A 2 -1.76 7.92 -17.31
N ALA A 3 -1.89 8.25 -16.02
CA ALA A 3 -0.72 8.59 -15.20
C ALA A 3 -0.80 8.03 -13.77
N ALA A 4 -1.98 7.63 -13.29
CA ALA A 4 -2.11 7.07 -11.95
C ALA A 4 -1.54 5.64 -11.86
N HIS A 5 -1.64 4.84 -12.93
CA HIS A 5 -1.25 3.42 -12.93
C HIS A 5 0.26 3.14 -12.87
N ASP A 6 1.14 4.05 -13.27
CA ASP A 6 2.61 3.81 -13.24
C ASP A 6 3.28 4.29 -11.95
N THR A 7 2.53 4.85 -11.00
CA THR A 7 3.12 5.34 -9.75
C THR A 7 3.44 4.19 -8.79
N LEU A 8 4.49 4.40 -7.98
CA LEU A 8 4.84 3.46 -6.91
C LEU A 8 3.68 3.31 -5.91
N ALA A 9 3.00 4.41 -5.55
CA ALA A 9 1.82 4.39 -4.70
C ALA A 9 0.72 3.46 -5.24
N ALA A 10 0.35 3.57 -6.52
CA ALA A 10 -0.66 2.70 -7.13
C ALA A 10 -0.23 1.23 -7.15
N SER A 11 1.07 0.96 -7.35
CA SER A 11 1.64 -0.39 -7.31
C SER A 11 1.61 -0.98 -5.89
N ILE A 12 1.87 -0.17 -4.87
CA ILE A 12 1.74 -0.57 -3.46
C ILE A 12 0.29 -0.91 -3.13
N LEU A 13 -0.67 -0.04 -3.50
CA LEU A 13 -2.09 -0.26 -3.22
C LEU A 13 -2.59 -1.57 -3.82
N ARG A 14 -2.27 -1.84 -5.10
CA ARG A 14 -2.62 -3.10 -5.77
C ARG A 14 -1.99 -4.32 -5.09
N ALA A 15 -0.68 -4.26 -4.80
CA ALA A 15 0.02 -5.37 -4.17
C ALA A 15 -0.56 -5.73 -2.79
N LEU A 16 -0.98 -4.73 -2.00
CA LEU A 16 -1.60 -4.96 -0.69
C LEU A 16 -3.03 -5.50 -0.82
N GLU A 17 -3.83 -5.02 -1.79
CA GLU A 17 -5.19 -5.52 -2.01
C GLU A 17 -5.16 -6.98 -2.50
N GLU A 18 -4.25 -7.34 -3.41
CA GLU A 18 -4.08 -8.72 -3.89
C GLU A 18 -3.70 -9.71 -2.78
N ASP A 19 -2.81 -9.31 -1.86
CA ASP A 19 -2.43 -10.14 -0.71
C ASP A 19 -3.59 -10.27 0.30
N SER A 20 -4.51 -9.30 0.29
CA SER A 20 -5.65 -9.27 1.19
C SER A 20 -6.75 -10.27 0.87
N HIS A 21 -6.82 -10.74 -0.36
CA HIS A 21 -7.79 -11.74 -0.80
C HIS A 21 -7.45 -13.18 -0.35
N GLY A 22 -6.35 -13.37 0.40
CA GLY A 22 -5.77 -14.68 0.72
C GLY A 22 -6.27 -15.43 1.96
N GLY A 23 -7.13 -14.87 2.81
CA GLY A 23 -7.67 -15.61 3.97
C GLY A 23 -8.51 -14.80 4.96
N ALA A 24 -9.53 -15.42 5.53
CA ALA A 24 -10.60 -14.77 6.30
C ALA A 24 -10.27 -14.38 7.75
N ASP A 25 -9.11 -14.77 8.29
CA ASP A 25 -8.86 -14.75 9.75
C ASP A 25 -7.58 -13.99 10.20
N ALA A 26 -6.89 -13.32 9.29
CA ALA A 26 -5.75 -12.47 9.65
C ALA A 26 -5.91 -11.07 9.05
N PRO A 27 -5.48 -10.00 9.76
CA PRO A 27 -5.42 -8.68 9.16
C PRO A 27 -4.51 -8.75 7.93
N SER A 28 -5.11 -8.52 6.78
CA SER A 28 -4.46 -8.66 5.49
C SER A 28 -3.43 -7.55 5.25
N GLY A 29 -2.18 -7.83 5.61
CA GLY A 29 -1.06 -6.92 5.43
C GLY A 29 0.19 -7.65 4.95
N MET A 30 1.02 -6.93 4.20
CA MET A 30 2.25 -7.47 3.63
C MET A 30 3.47 -6.96 4.38
N SER A 31 4.39 -7.86 4.73
CA SER A 31 5.66 -7.45 5.34
C SER A 31 6.49 -6.58 4.39
N LEU A 32 7.16 -5.54 4.91
CA LEU A 32 7.96 -4.63 4.08
C LEU A 32 9.01 -5.34 3.20
N PRO A 33 9.73 -6.37 3.69
CA PRO A 33 10.67 -7.11 2.85
C PRO A 33 9.99 -7.85 1.69
N ARG A 34 8.79 -8.41 1.91
CA ARG A 34 8.01 -9.10 0.87
C ARG A 34 7.47 -8.09 -0.16
N LEU A 35 6.97 -6.95 0.31
CA LEU A 35 6.50 -5.87 -0.56
C LEU A 35 7.63 -5.34 -1.44
N GLY A 36 8.81 -5.10 -0.86
CA GLY A 36 9.97 -4.64 -1.63
C GLY A 36 10.45 -5.64 -2.67
N LYS A 37 10.50 -6.92 -2.29
CA LYS A 37 10.80 -7.99 -3.24
C LYS A 37 9.78 -8.06 -4.38
N ARG A 38 8.49 -7.92 -4.08
CA ARG A 38 7.40 -7.96 -5.09
C ARG A 38 7.51 -6.79 -6.08
N LEU A 39 7.83 -5.60 -5.59
CA LEU A 39 7.88 -4.37 -6.40
C LEU A 39 9.26 -4.04 -6.97
N GLY A 40 10.28 -4.85 -6.67
CA GLY A 40 11.67 -4.57 -7.05
C GLY A 40 12.25 -3.30 -6.43
N GLN A 41 11.73 -2.87 -5.27
CA GLN A 41 12.10 -1.62 -4.62
C GLN A 41 12.98 -1.83 -3.38
N GLY A 42 13.90 -0.89 -3.15
CA GLY A 42 14.70 -0.83 -1.93
C GLY A 42 13.88 -0.38 -0.70
N ALA A 43 14.33 -0.78 0.49
CA ALA A 43 13.63 -0.48 1.75
C ALA A 43 13.41 1.03 1.98
N SER A 44 14.41 1.87 1.72
CA SER A 44 14.29 3.32 1.91
C SER A 44 13.27 3.96 0.97
N VAL A 45 13.14 3.45 -0.26
CA VAL A 45 12.16 3.94 -1.24
C VAL A 45 10.75 3.60 -0.78
N LEU A 46 10.52 2.35 -0.35
CA LEU A 46 9.23 1.92 0.18
C LEU A 46 8.83 2.69 1.43
N LEU A 47 9.75 2.83 2.40
CA LEU A 47 9.46 3.55 3.64
C LEU A 47 9.12 5.01 3.38
N ARG A 48 9.83 5.67 2.46
CA ARG A 48 9.52 7.03 2.03
C ARG A 48 8.12 7.12 1.44
N GLU A 49 7.78 6.22 0.52
CA GLU A 49 6.47 6.22 -0.13
C GLU A 49 5.33 5.90 0.85
N LEU A 50 5.50 4.86 1.68
CA LEU A 50 4.54 4.48 2.72
C LEU A 50 4.31 5.60 3.74
N SER A 51 5.35 6.39 4.04
CA SER A 51 5.22 7.55 4.93
C SER A 51 4.36 8.65 4.29
N LEU A 52 4.47 8.87 2.98
CA LEU A 52 3.66 9.85 2.24
C LEU A 52 2.20 9.38 2.09
N MET A 53 1.97 8.07 2.05
CA MET A 53 0.64 7.47 1.92
C MET A 53 -0.10 7.31 3.26
N SER A 54 0.60 7.39 4.38
CA SER A 54 0.05 7.22 5.74
C SER A 54 -0.59 8.50 6.27
N ASP A 55 -1.50 8.37 7.24
CA ASP A 55 -2.05 9.53 8.00
C ASP A 55 -1.08 10.02 9.08
N ALA A 56 0.09 9.37 9.24
CA ALA A 56 1.12 9.83 10.15
C ALA A 56 1.61 11.23 9.73
N PRO A 57 1.62 12.23 10.62
CA PRO A 57 2.04 13.58 10.27
C PRO A 57 3.54 13.61 9.95
N VAL A 58 3.90 13.93 8.72
CA VAL A 58 5.29 14.15 8.28
C VAL A 58 5.43 15.62 7.89
N GLY A 59 6.26 16.37 8.61
CA GLY A 59 6.46 17.80 8.35
C GLY A 59 5.20 18.67 8.58
N GLY A 60 4.24 18.18 9.37
CA GLY A 60 2.99 18.89 9.69
C GLY A 60 1.83 18.63 8.72
N GLN A 61 2.07 17.97 7.59
CA GLN A 61 1.01 17.52 6.68
C GLN A 61 0.70 16.05 6.98
N ARG A 62 -0.57 15.73 7.18
CA ARG A 62 -1.04 14.34 7.17
C ARG A 62 -1.16 13.89 5.71
N GLY A 63 -0.62 12.71 5.41
CA GLY A 63 -0.85 12.07 4.13
C GLY A 63 -2.33 11.63 4.02
N PRO A 64 -2.71 10.99 2.90
CA PRO A 64 -4.11 10.68 2.61
C PRO A 64 -4.66 9.52 3.45
N GLY A 65 -3.86 8.89 4.31
CA GLY A 65 -4.31 7.82 5.19
C GLY A 65 -4.65 6.52 4.49
N TRP A 66 -4.07 6.23 3.32
CA TRP A 66 -4.37 5.02 2.53
C TRP A 66 -3.71 3.76 3.09
N VAL A 67 -2.60 3.92 3.81
CA VAL A 67 -1.84 2.79 4.37
C VAL A 67 -1.52 3.04 5.83
N ARG A 68 -1.35 1.95 6.56
CA ARG A 68 -0.82 1.94 7.91
C ARG A 68 0.32 0.96 7.99
N VAL A 69 1.42 1.36 8.62
CA VAL A 69 2.59 0.49 8.83
C VAL A 69 2.72 0.20 10.31
N ASP A 70 2.69 -1.08 10.64
CA ASP A 70 2.64 -1.57 12.02
C ASP A 70 3.69 -2.65 12.24
N ARG A 71 4.13 -2.80 13.49
CA ARG A 71 5.04 -3.87 13.88
C ARG A 71 4.22 -5.07 14.38
N VAL A 72 4.22 -6.16 13.62
CA VAL A 72 3.62 -7.44 13.98
C VAL A 72 4.73 -8.41 14.40
N GLY A 73 4.88 -8.60 15.70
CA GLY A 73 6.02 -9.31 16.28
C GLY A 73 7.35 -8.62 15.94
N GLU A 74 8.20 -9.30 15.18
CA GLU A 74 9.50 -8.75 14.75
C GLU A 74 9.47 -8.13 13.34
N ARG A 75 8.31 -8.13 12.68
CA ARG A 75 8.19 -7.70 11.28
C ARG A 75 7.41 -6.41 11.18
N TRP A 76 7.90 -5.49 10.35
CA TRP A 76 7.11 -4.36 9.87
C TRP A 76 6.20 -4.82 8.74
N VAL A 77 4.92 -4.51 8.87
CA VAL A 77 3.84 -4.93 7.97
C VAL A 77 3.05 -3.70 7.55
N ALA A 78 2.84 -3.55 6.25
CA ALA A 78 1.98 -2.53 5.67
C ALA A 78 0.58 -3.11 5.46
N PHE A 79 -0.43 -2.34 5.85
CA PHE A 79 -1.85 -2.67 5.73
C PHE A 79 -2.55 -1.58 4.94
N LEU A 80 -3.56 -1.97 4.16
CA LEU A 80 -4.52 -1.00 3.65
C LEU A 80 -5.47 -0.55 4.75
N THR A 81 -5.78 0.74 4.77
CA THR A 81 -6.94 1.28 5.48
C THR A 81 -8.20 1.10 4.63
N ASP A 82 -9.36 1.50 5.14
CA ASP A 82 -10.60 1.50 4.36
C ASP A 82 -10.50 2.45 3.16
N GLU A 83 -9.89 3.62 3.37
CA GLU A 83 -9.64 4.61 2.33
C GLU A 83 -8.70 4.06 1.25
N GLY A 84 -7.62 3.39 1.65
CA GLY A 84 -6.69 2.76 0.71
C GLY A 84 -7.33 1.64 -0.12
N ARG A 85 -8.22 0.84 0.49
CA ARG A 85 -9.00 -0.19 -0.22
C ARG A 85 -9.90 0.40 -1.27
N ALA A 86 -10.62 1.49 -0.96
CA ALA A 86 -11.48 2.17 -1.93
C ALA A 86 -10.69 2.62 -3.16
N VAL A 87 -9.54 3.28 -2.94
CA VAL A 87 -8.66 3.73 -4.04
C VAL A 87 -8.07 2.56 -4.82
N ALA A 88 -7.63 1.48 -4.15
CA ALA A 88 -7.09 0.29 -4.82
C ALA A 88 -8.13 -0.34 -5.77
N ARG A 89 -9.39 -0.41 -5.35
CA ARG A 89 -10.49 -0.94 -6.15
C ARG A 89 -10.84 -0.06 -7.35
N GLU A 90 -10.85 1.26 -7.16
CA GLU A 90 -11.03 2.21 -8.26
C GLU A 90 -9.92 2.05 -9.33
N LEU A 91 -8.67 1.89 -8.89
CA LEU A 91 -7.53 1.64 -9.78
C LEU A 91 -7.63 0.29 -10.52
N ALA A 92 -8.18 -0.74 -9.88
CA ALA A 92 -8.40 -2.04 -10.50
C ALA A 92 -9.48 -1.94 -11.60
N VAL A 93 -10.61 -1.31 -11.32
CA VAL A 93 -11.70 -1.08 -12.30
C VAL A 93 -11.21 -0.24 -13.48
N ALA A 94 -10.39 0.79 -13.22
CA ALA A 94 -9.83 1.64 -14.27
C ALA A 94 -8.79 0.92 -15.14
N GLY A 95 -8.15 -0.14 -14.63
CA GLY A 95 -7.18 -0.96 -15.37
C GLY A 95 -7.80 -2.13 -16.15
N ASP A 96 -9.03 -2.52 -15.80
CA ASP A 96 -9.80 -3.61 -16.41
C ASP A 96 -10.83 -3.11 -17.44
N ALA A 97 -10.79 -1.82 -17.78
CA ALA A 97 -11.63 -1.25 -18.84
C ALA A 97 -11.23 -1.85 -20.22
N PRO A 98 -12.21 -2.37 -20.99
CA PRO A 98 -11.95 -3.11 -22.24
C PRO A 98 -11.42 -2.24 -23.40
#